data_AF-A0A1H0P5W9-F1
#
_entry.id   AF-A0A1H0P5W9-F1
#
_cell.length_a   1.000
_cell.length_b   1.000
_cell.length_c   1.000
_cell.angle_alpha   90.00
_cell.angle_beta   90.00
_cell.angle_gamma   90.00
#
_symmetry.space_group_name_H-M   'P 1'
#
loop_
_entity.id
_entity.type
_entity.pdbx_description
1 polymer ?
#
loop_
_entity_poly.entity_id
_entity_poly.type
_entity_poly.pdbx_seq_one_letter_code
_entity_poly.pdbx_strand_id
1 'polypeptide(L)'
;MKLHGITPDAVVDAPTWPEALARILTFTEGRSLVAHNAAFDFGALRDACSITSVTRPDLRYACSLVIARQTWRLLSYRLPFVAEAAGVPMRGPHHDAQEDADTTARVVIAAMSKHRVDNLDDLLRTLQIQYGRQYSTSDSWNNCRHRTYEPRTPIPRANPNADPEGALYGRTVCLTGTLSTITRAEAQKRLADVGAQATASVGLKTDLLVLGTADPSRFAPGMTLSSKHRRAQELLDGGHTIEVISEAEFLEMLSLSGPAVRETQAPPADRGEIPEATRDRYVQLSSAIAGHRFSYYVNDLPQITDAQFDELVTELAALETEYPDLRSS
;
A
#
# COMPACT_ATOMS: atom_id res chain seq x y z
N MET A 1 0.75 24.82 -12.50
CA MET A 1 -0.48 24.00 -12.55
C MET A 1 -1.25 24.28 -11.27
N LYS A 2 -2.34 25.07 -11.31
CA LYS A 2 -3.13 25.42 -10.11
C LYS A 2 -4.12 24.28 -9.85
N LEU A 3 -3.81 23.42 -8.89
CA LEU A 3 -4.59 22.21 -8.60
C LEU A 3 -5.98 22.51 -8.00
N HIS A 4 -6.11 23.56 -7.18
CA HIS A 4 -7.31 23.82 -6.36
C HIS A 4 -7.80 25.28 -6.42
N GLY A 5 -7.22 26.12 -7.28
CA GLY A 5 -7.62 27.53 -7.42
C GLY A 5 -7.25 28.47 -6.26
N ILE A 6 -7.09 27.97 -5.02
CA ILE A 6 -6.69 28.75 -3.82
C ILE A 6 -5.36 29.49 -4.07
N THR A 7 -5.36 30.80 -3.85
CA THR A 7 -4.19 31.69 -3.96
C THR A 7 -3.64 32.04 -2.58
N PRO A 8 -2.39 32.52 -2.47
CA PRO A 8 -1.87 33.07 -1.22
C PRO A 8 -2.79 34.16 -0.64
N ASP A 9 -3.31 35.06 -1.48
CA ASP A 9 -4.23 36.12 -1.05
C ASP A 9 -5.53 35.56 -0.46
N ALA A 10 -6.00 34.40 -0.94
CA ALA A 10 -7.22 33.78 -0.44
C ALA A 10 -7.09 33.24 0.99
N VAL A 11 -5.85 33.11 1.52
CA VAL A 11 -5.59 32.58 2.85
C VAL A 11 -5.01 33.59 3.84
N VAL A 12 -4.74 34.83 3.42
CA VAL A 12 -4.16 35.88 4.28
C VAL A 12 -5.02 36.14 5.52
N ASP A 13 -6.32 36.30 5.31
CA ASP A 13 -7.30 36.58 6.37
C ASP A 13 -8.13 35.33 6.74
N ALA A 14 -7.70 34.15 6.27
CA ALA A 14 -8.40 32.91 6.56
C ALA A 14 -8.15 32.46 8.01
N PRO A 15 -9.07 31.68 8.60
CA PRO A 15 -8.89 31.14 9.94
C PRO A 15 -7.61 30.31 10.04
N THR A 16 -6.94 30.43 11.17
CA THR A 16 -5.87 29.50 11.54
C THR A 16 -6.42 28.08 11.68
N TRP A 17 -5.55 27.08 11.58
CA TRP A 17 -5.97 25.68 11.74
C TRP A 17 -6.69 25.40 13.09
N PRO A 18 -6.23 25.88 14.26
CA PRO A 18 -6.97 25.71 15.51
C PRO A 18 -8.41 26.26 15.44
N GLU A 19 -8.61 27.43 14.82
CA GLU A 19 -9.93 28.05 14.65
C GLU A 19 -10.80 27.27 13.67
N ALA A 20 -10.23 26.84 12.54
CA ALA A 20 -10.92 26.01 11.56
C ALA A 20 -11.35 24.67 12.17
N LEU A 21 -10.46 24.02 12.94
CA LEU A 21 -10.75 22.77 13.62
C LEU A 21 -11.87 22.94 14.65
N ALA A 22 -11.86 24.01 15.45
CA ALA A 22 -12.93 24.31 16.39
C ALA A 22 -14.29 24.48 15.69
N ARG A 23 -14.32 25.14 14.54
CA ARG A 23 -15.54 25.27 13.70
C ARG A 23 -16.02 23.92 13.20
N ILE A 24 -15.12 23.07 12.70
CA ILE A 24 -15.45 21.71 12.24
C ILE A 24 -16.03 20.86 13.38
N LEU A 25 -15.40 20.86 14.56
CA LEU A 25 -15.85 20.09 15.71
C LEU A 25 -17.22 20.56 16.21
N THR A 26 -17.44 21.88 16.22
CA THR A 26 -18.73 22.48 16.58
C THR A 26 -19.82 22.08 15.58
N PHE A 27 -19.54 22.18 14.28
CA PHE A 27 -20.50 21.81 13.23
C PHE A 27 -20.85 20.32 13.25
N THR A 28 -19.87 19.46 13.51
CA THR A 28 -20.05 18.01 13.45
C THR A 28 -20.75 17.45 14.68
N GLU A 29 -20.64 18.10 15.85
CA GLU A 29 -21.27 17.66 17.11
C GLU A 29 -20.99 16.18 17.44
N GLY A 30 -19.78 15.70 17.15
CA GLY A 30 -19.40 14.30 17.37
C GLY A 30 -20.00 13.28 16.38
N ARG A 31 -20.72 13.74 15.35
CA ARG A 31 -21.22 12.88 14.27
C ARG A 31 -20.07 12.28 13.47
N SER A 32 -20.35 11.16 12.80
CA SER A 32 -19.37 10.49 11.96
C SER A 32 -19.12 11.28 10.69
N LEU A 33 -17.85 11.44 10.35
CA LEU A 33 -17.40 12.13 9.15
C LEU A 33 -17.32 11.17 7.96
N VAL A 34 -17.40 11.70 6.75
CA VAL A 34 -17.21 10.95 5.50
C VAL A 34 -16.28 11.74 4.60
N ALA A 35 -15.30 11.06 4.00
CA ALA A 35 -14.44 11.63 2.97
C ALA A 35 -14.18 10.61 1.85
N HIS A 36 -13.87 11.10 0.65
CA HIS A 36 -13.40 10.25 -0.43
C HIS A 36 -11.90 10.05 -0.32
N ASN A 37 -11.44 8.80 -0.28
CA ASN A 37 -10.05 8.49 0.06
C ASN A 37 -9.62 9.05 1.45
N ALA A 38 -10.49 8.91 2.45
CA ALA A 38 -10.37 9.52 3.78
C ALA A 38 -9.01 9.38 4.48
N ALA A 39 -8.19 8.38 4.16
CA ALA A 39 -6.84 8.28 4.72
C ALA A 39 -5.98 9.54 4.44
N PHE A 40 -6.20 10.18 3.29
CA PHE A 40 -5.55 11.42 2.88
C PHE A 40 -6.00 12.61 3.73
N ASP A 41 -7.31 12.88 3.80
CA ASP A 41 -7.88 14.03 4.52
C ASP A 41 -7.55 13.97 6.01
N PHE A 42 -7.72 12.81 6.62
CA PHE A 42 -7.39 12.62 8.03
C PHE A 42 -5.88 12.61 8.26
N GLY A 43 -5.07 12.34 7.22
CA GLY A 43 -3.61 12.58 7.24
C GLY A 43 -3.29 14.06 7.36
N ALA A 44 -3.82 14.86 6.44
CA ALA A 44 -3.63 16.31 6.46
C ALA A 44 -4.11 16.93 7.78
N LEU A 45 -5.24 16.46 8.33
CA LEU A 45 -5.75 16.88 9.63
C LEU A 45 -4.75 16.59 10.76
N ARG A 46 -4.17 15.38 10.79
CA ARG A 46 -3.17 15.00 11.79
C ARG A 46 -1.93 15.86 11.68
N ASP A 47 -1.41 16.04 10.46
CA ASP A 47 -0.20 16.81 10.21
C ASP A 47 -0.42 18.29 10.60
N ALA A 48 -1.57 18.86 10.28
CA ALA A 48 -1.94 20.21 10.68
C ALA A 48 -2.00 20.36 12.21
N CYS A 49 -2.61 19.40 12.93
CA CYS A 49 -2.58 19.38 14.39
C CYS A 49 -1.16 19.30 14.95
N SER A 50 -0.29 18.48 14.37
CA SER A 50 1.11 18.37 14.78
C SER A 50 1.90 19.66 14.54
N ILE A 51 1.71 20.31 13.39
CA ILE A 51 2.40 21.56 13.02
C ILE A 51 1.99 22.71 13.94
N THR A 52 0.71 22.78 14.33
CA THR A 52 0.21 23.86 15.19
C THR A 52 0.15 23.49 16.66
N SER A 53 0.72 22.35 17.07
CA SER A 53 0.71 21.86 18.46
C SER A 53 -0.70 21.79 19.09
N VAL A 54 -1.73 21.47 18.29
CA VAL A 54 -3.11 21.30 18.78
C VAL A 54 -3.37 19.83 19.09
N THR A 55 -4.03 19.56 20.22
CA THR A 55 -4.47 18.21 20.57
C THR A 55 -5.42 17.68 19.50
N ARG A 56 -5.11 16.49 18.97
CA ARG A 56 -5.95 15.81 17.98
C ARG A 56 -7.29 15.45 18.62
N PRO A 57 -8.42 15.69 17.94
CA PRO A 57 -9.73 15.29 18.47
C PRO A 57 -9.99 13.79 18.24
N ASP A 58 -10.84 13.23 19.09
CA ASP A 58 -11.44 11.92 18.85
C ASP A 58 -12.42 12.01 17.68
N LEU A 59 -12.12 11.33 16.57
CA LEU A 59 -12.93 11.35 15.37
C LEU A 59 -13.24 9.93 14.89
N ARG A 60 -14.46 9.75 14.38
CA ARG A 60 -14.93 8.54 13.72
C ARG A 60 -15.30 8.88 12.29
N TYR A 61 -14.80 8.12 11.32
CA TYR A 61 -15.00 8.45 9.91
C TYR A 61 -15.14 7.24 8.98
N ALA A 62 -15.91 7.40 7.92
CA ALA A 62 -16.09 6.44 6.84
C ALA A 62 -15.43 6.93 5.55
N CYS A 63 -15.06 5.99 4.69
CA CYS A 63 -14.41 6.28 3.41
C CYS A 63 -15.33 5.90 2.25
N SER A 64 -15.78 6.90 1.47
CA SER A 64 -16.68 6.64 0.33
C SER A 64 -16.02 5.78 -0.74
N LEU A 65 -14.69 5.85 -0.89
CA LEU A 65 -13.92 4.97 -1.77
C LEU A 65 -14.01 3.48 -1.35
N VAL A 66 -13.91 3.20 -0.05
CA VAL A 66 -14.03 1.83 0.48
C VAL A 66 -15.46 1.32 0.31
N ILE A 67 -16.46 2.16 0.60
CA ILE A 67 -17.88 1.87 0.35
C ILE A 67 -18.12 1.59 -1.14
N ALA A 68 -17.56 2.43 -2.02
CA ALA A 68 -17.78 2.32 -3.46
C ALA A 68 -17.24 1.01 -4.03
N ARG A 69 -16.06 0.56 -3.58
CA ARG A 69 -15.47 -0.73 -3.97
C ARG A 69 -16.32 -1.95 -3.59
N GLN A 70 -17.17 -1.82 -2.57
CA GLN A 70 -18.09 -2.88 -2.16
C GLN A 70 -19.50 -2.73 -2.77
N THR A 71 -19.76 -1.62 -3.47
CA THR A 71 -21.10 -1.25 -3.93
C THR A 71 -21.22 -1.26 -5.45
N TRP A 72 -20.17 -0.85 -6.16
CA TRP A 72 -20.11 -0.79 -7.62
C TRP A 72 -18.88 -1.52 -8.15
N ARG A 73 -18.97 -2.03 -9.38
CA ARG A 73 -17.83 -2.63 -10.11
C ARG A 73 -17.36 -1.65 -11.18
N LEU A 74 -16.31 -0.89 -10.88
CA LEU A 74 -15.81 0.18 -11.74
C LEU A 74 -14.34 -0.07 -12.12
N LEU A 75 -13.96 0.42 -13.30
CA LEU A 75 -12.55 0.44 -13.74
C LEU A 75 -11.73 1.48 -12.98
N SER A 76 -12.36 2.60 -12.58
CA SER A 76 -11.75 3.64 -11.75
C SER A 76 -12.70 3.99 -10.61
N TYR A 77 -12.12 4.24 -9.44
CA TYR A 77 -12.86 4.67 -8.25
C TYR A 77 -12.51 6.10 -7.83
N ARG A 78 -11.97 6.93 -8.74
CA ARG A 78 -11.89 8.37 -8.49
C ARG A 78 -13.30 8.93 -8.35
N LEU A 79 -13.45 9.98 -7.53
CA LEU A 79 -14.75 10.55 -7.18
C LEU A 79 -15.69 10.79 -8.37
N PRO A 80 -15.25 11.35 -9.52
CA PRO A 80 -16.13 11.57 -10.67
C PRO A 80 -16.77 10.29 -11.22
N PHE A 81 -16.00 9.21 -11.34
CA PHE A 81 -16.51 7.92 -11.85
C PHE A 81 -17.45 7.25 -10.86
N VAL A 82 -17.15 7.37 -9.56
CA VAL A 82 -18.04 6.87 -8.51
C VAL A 82 -19.35 7.66 -8.48
N ALA A 83 -19.27 8.98 -8.63
CA ALA A 83 -20.42 9.88 -8.68
C ALA A 83 -21.35 9.54 -9.85
N GLU A 84 -20.78 9.32 -11.04
CA GLU A 84 -21.50 8.89 -12.24
C GLU A 84 -22.21 7.54 -12.00
N ALA A 85 -21.47 6.54 -11.50
CA ALA A 85 -22.02 5.22 -11.22
C ALA A 85 -23.09 5.20 -10.11
N ALA A 86 -23.04 6.19 -9.22
CA ALA A 86 -24.01 6.40 -8.17
C ALA A 86 -25.24 7.22 -8.62
N GLY A 87 -25.25 7.71 -9.86
CA GLY A 87 -26.34 8.55 -10.40
C GLY A 87 -26.37 9.96 -9.80
N VAL A 88 -25.23 10.45 -9.28
CA VAL A 88 -25.09 11.75 -8.61
C VAL A 88 -23.89 12.53 -9.16
N PRO A 89 -23.87 12.83 -10.48
CA PRO A 89 -22.73 13.46 -11.14
C PRO A 89 -22.36 14.79 -10.48
N MET A 90 -21.07 15.12 -10.53
CA MET A 90 -20.54 16.37 -9.98
C MET A 90 -21.18 17.58 -10.68
N ARG A 91 -21.47 18.62 -9.90
CA ARG A 91 -22.17 19.84 -10.33
C ARG A 91 -21.24 21.00 -10.64
N GLY A 92 -19.98 20.92 -10.20
CA GLY A 92 -18.97 21.96 -10.33
C GLY A 92 -17.62 21.42 -10.83
N PRO A 93 -16.60 22.28 -10.93
CA PRO A 93 -15.27 21.89 -11.37
C PRO A 93 -14.64 20.87 -10.42
N HIS A 94 -13.91 19.91 -10.99
CA HIS A 94 -13.08 18.97 -10.22
C HIS A 94 -11.98 19.74 -9.48
N HIS A 95 -11.75 19.38 -8.20
CA HIS A 95 -10.82 20.03 -7.25
C HIS A 95 -11.34 21.26 -6.50
N ASP A 96 -12.65 21.50 -6.50
CA ASP A 96 -13.28 22.33 -5.48
C ASP A 96 -13.60 21.49 -4.24
N ALA A 97 -13.04 21.87 -3.09
CA ALA A 97 -13.17 21.09 -1.86
C ALA A 97 -14.63 20.96 -1.38
N GLN A 98 -15.48 21.96 -1.67
CA GLN A 98 -16.87 21.93 -1.28
C GLN A 98 -17.68 21.00 -2.17
N GLU A 99 -17.50 21.03 -3.49
CA GLU A 99 -18.16 20.10 -4.42
C GLU A 99 -17.68 18.66 -4.20
N ASP A 100 -16.40 18.44 -3.90
CA ASP A 100 -15.86 17.12 -3.58
C ASP A 100 -16.50 16.55 -2.30
N ALA A 101 -16.69 17.39 -1.26
CA ALA A 101 -17.35 17.01 -0.03
C ALA A 101 -18.85 16.71 -0.23
N ASP A 102 -19.57 17.57 -0.97
CA ASP A 102 -20.99 17.36 -1.30
C ASP A 102 -21.18 16.08 -2.11
N THR A 103 -20.41 15.90 -3.18
CA THR A 103 -20.46 14.70 -4.02
C THR A 103 -20.17 13.44 -3.21
N THR A 104 -19.18 13.50 -2.32
CA THR A 104 -18.86 12.39 -1.41
C THR A 104 -20.05 12.00 -0.55
N ALA A 105 -20.77 12.97 0.02
CA ALA A 105 -21.97 12.72 0.82
C ALA A 105 -23.09 12.11 -0.03
N ARG A 106 -23.36 12.66 -1.21
CA ARG A 106 -24.37 12.14 -2.15
C ARG A 106 -24.07 10.70 -2.58
N VAL A 107 -22.81 10.36 -2.83
CA VAL A 107 -22.37 8.99 -3.16
C VAL A 107 -22.69 8.03 -2.02
N VAL A 108 -22.44 8.42 -0.77
CA VAL A 108 -22.76 7.56 0.38
C VAL A 108 -24.27 7.40 0.55
N ILE A 109 -25.06 8.46 0.36
CA ILE A 109 -26.53 8.38 0.38
C ILE A 109 -27.06 7.47 -0.75
N ALA A 110 -26.45 7.54 -1.94
CA ALA A 110 -26.78 6.65 -3.05
C ALA A 110 -26.42 5.18 -2.73
N ALA A 111 -25.30 4.93 -2.05
CA ALA A 111 -24.94 3.61 -1.56
C ALA A 111 -25.96 3.10 -0.51
N MET A 112 -26.36 3.95 0.45
CA MET A 112 -27.41 3.64 1.44
C MET A 112 -28.72 3.23 0.76
N SER A 113 -29.15 4.01 -0.24
CA SER A 113 -30.36 3.73 -1.03
C SER A 113 -30.25 2.40 -1.78
N LYS A 114 -29.10 2.14 -2.41
CA LYS A 114 -28.84 0.90 -3.16
C LYS A 114 -28.87 -0.34 -2.28
N HIS A 115 -28.38 -0.24 -1.04
CA HIS A 115 -28.38 -1.33 -0.05
C HIS A 115 -29.63 -1.35 0.84
N ARG A 116 -30.59 -0.43 0.63
CA ARG A 116 -31.85 -0.33 1.37
C ARG A 116 -31.66 -0.19 2.88
N VAL A 117 -30.76 0.71 3.27
CA VAL A 117 -30.46 1.03 4.67
C VAL A 117 -30.64 2.53 4.93
N ASP A 118 -31.08 2.89 6.13
CA ASP A 118 -31.47 4.27 6.45
C ASP A 118 -30.36 5.08 7.13
N ASN A 119 -29.26 4.44 7.52
CA ASN A 119 -28.14 5.11 8.18
C ASN A 119 -26.77 4.51 7.81
N LEU A 120 -25.72 5.28 8.08
CA LEU A 120 -24.34 4.93 7.77
C LEU A 120 -23.86 3.69 8.55
N ASP A 121 -24.27 3.54 9.81
CA ASP A 121 -23.85 2.40 10.65
C ASP A 121 -24.34 1.07 10.05
N ASP A 122 -25.58 1.03 9.56
CA ASP A 122 -26.16 -0.14 8.91
C ASP A 122 -25.56 -0.39 7.53
N LEU A 123 -25.24 0.68 6.78
CA LEU A 123 -24.50 0.53 5.52
C LEU A 123 -23.14 -0.13 5.75
N LEU A 124 -22.34 0.39 6.69
CA LEU A 124 -21.02 -0.16 6.96
C LEU A 124 -21.10 -1.59 7.49
N ARG A 125 -22.11 -1.91 8.33
CA ARG A 125 -22.35 -3.28 8.80
C ARG A 125 -22.68 -4.23 7.65
N THR A 126 -23.57 -3.82 6.75
CA THR A 126 -23.99 -4.59 5.57
C THR A 126 -22.81 -4.87 4.65
N LEU A 127 -21.95 -3.86 4.45
CA LEU A 127 -20.76 -3.95 3.63
C LEU A 127 -19.54 -4.54 4.35
N GLN A 128 -19.69 -4.98 5.61
CA GLN A 128 -18.59 -5.44 6.45
C GLN A 128 -17.41 -4.44 6.55
N ILE A 129 -17.68 -3.15 6.53
CA ILE A 129 -16.69 -2.09 6.64
C ILE A 129 -16.53 -1.65 8.10
N GLN A 130 -15.29 -1.48 8.53
CA GLN A 130 -14.94 -0.88 9.80
C GLN A 130 -14.72 0.63 9.63
N TYR A 131 -15.25 1.43 10.57
CA TYR A 131 -14.91 2.84 10.70
C TYR A 131 -13.40 3.05 10.89
N GLY A 132 -12.90 4.14 10.33
CA GLY A 132 -11.64 4.72 10.75
C GLY A 132 -11.83 5.50 12.05
N ARG A 133 -10.78 5.52 12.87
CA ARG A 133 -10.76 6.20 14.16
C ARG A 133 -9.44 6.92 14.36
N GLN A 134 -9.57 8.12 14.91
CA GLN A 134 -8.48 8.89 15.49
C GLN A 134 -8.75 9.07 16.98
N TYR A 135 -7.69 9.05 17.77
CA TYR A 135 -7.77 9.14 19.22
C TYR A 135 -7.04 10.38 19.73
N SER A 136 -7.63 11.07 20.72
CA SER A 136 -7.04 12.24 21.38
C SER A 136 -5.93 11.88 22.37
N THR A 137 -6.02 10.68 22.96
CA THR A 137 -5.14 10.21 24.04
C THR A 137 -3.94 9.40 23.57
N SER A 138 -3.80 9.13 22.26
CA SER A 138 -2.69 8.34 21.73
C SER A 138 -2.32 8.73 20.31
N ASP A 139 -1.06 8.52 19.93
CA ASP A 139 -0.59 8.62 18.54
C ASP A 139 -1.05 7.47 17.64
N SER A 140 -1.96 6.63 18.12
CA SER A 140 -2.58 5.59 17.32
C SER A 140 -3.76 6.13 16.49
N TRP A 141 -3.97 5.53 15.32
CA TRP A 141 -5.17 5.69 14.52
C TRP A 141 -5.41 4.41 13.71
N ASN A 142 -6.61 4.24 13.20
CA ASN A 142 -6.91 3.22 12.21
C ASN A 142 -7.70 3.83 11.05
N ASN A 143 -7.44 3.31 9.84
CA ASN A 143 -8.15 3.72 8.64
C ASN A 143 -9.47 2.97 8.52
N CYS A 144 -10.44 3.60 7.86
CA CYS A 144 -11.64 2.93 7.38
C CYS A 144 -11.23 1.83 6.40
N ARG A 145 -11.75 0.61 6.60
CA ARG A 145 -11.34 -0.56 5.82
C ARG A 145 -12.46 -1.57 5.71
N HIS A 146 -12.54 -2.24 4.57
CA HIS A 146 -13.34 -3.45 4.43
C HIS A 146 -12.75 -4.56 5.30
N ARG A 147 -13.60 -5.30 6.03
CA ARG A 147 -13.17 -6.49 6.78
C ARG A 147 -13.05 -7.64 5.79
N THR A 148 -11.89 -7.79 5.18
CA THR A 148 -11.53 -9.06 4.55
C THR A 148 -11.33 -10.08 5.66
N TYR A 149 -12.27 -11.02 5.80
CA TYR A 149 -11.97 -12.27 6.49
C TYR A 149 -11.10 -13.10 5.54
N GLU A 150 -9.79 -12.83 5.56
CA GLU A 150 -8.82 -13.78 5.05
C GLU A 150 -8.42 -14.65 6.24
N PRO A 151 -8.64 -15.98 6.17
CA PRO A 151 -8.02 -16.89 7.12
C PRO A 151 -6.53 -16.61 7.08
N ARG A 152 -5.98 -16.08 8.17
CA ARG A 152 -4.52 -15.95 8.29
C ARG A 152 -3.99 -17.38 8.35
N THR A 153 -3.40 -17.86 7.28
CA THR A 153 -2.58 -19.07 7.37
C THR A 153 -1.57 -18.83 8.49
N PRO A 154 -1.57 -19.65 9.55
CA PRO A 154 -0.63 -19.46 10.65
C PRO A 154 0.79 -19.45 10.09
N ILE A 155 1.63 -18.54 10.59
CA ILE A 155 3.05 -18.56 10.22
C ILE A 155 3.60 -19.90 10.71
N PRO A 156 4.22 -20.71 9.82
CA PRO A 156 4.82 -21.98 10.22
C PRO A 156 5.83 -21.79 11.36
N ARG A 157 5.90 -22.76 12.27
CA ARG A 157 6.89 -22.75 13.36
C ARG A 157 8.23 -23.21 12.83
N ALA A 158 9.31 -22.61 13.33
CA ALA A 158 10.67 -23.06 13.06
C ALA A 158 10.82 -24.57 13.30
N ASN A 159 11.43 -25.28 12.34
CA ASN A 159 11.78 -26.68 12.47
C ASN A 159 12.95 -26.83 13.46
N PRO A 160 12.74 -27.45 14.64
CA PRO A 160 13.80 -27.60 15.63
C PRO A 160 14.88 -28.62 15.22
N ASN A 161 14.63 -29.39 14.15
CA ASN A 161 15.55 -30.39 13.62
C ASN A 161 16.24 -29.92 12.32
N ALA A 162 16.11 -28.64 11.97
CA ALA A 162 16.89 -28.06 10.88
C ALA A 162 18.38 -28.01 11.25
N ASP A 163 19.24 -27.78 10.25
CA ASP A 163 20.69 -27.72 10.44
C ASP A 163 21.07 -26.61 11.44
N PRO A 164 21.61 -26.93 12.63
CA PRO A 164 21.99 -25.93 13.61
C PRO A 164 23.09 -24.96 13.15
N GLU A 165 23.88 -25.36 12.15
CA GLU A 165 24.95 -24.54 11.57
C GLU A 165 24.44 -23.67 10.41
N GLY A 166 23.15 -23.77 10.04
CA GLY A 166 22.54 -22.95 9.01
C GLY A 166 22.51 -21.47 9.38
N ALA A 167 22.80 -20.59 8.42
CA ALA A 167 22.95 -19.14 8.65
C ALA A 167 21.68 -18.46 9.22
N LEU A 168 20.51 -19.10 9.04
CA LEU A 168 19.22 -18.61 9.52
C LEU A 168 18.67 -19.41 10.71
N TYR A 169 19.33 -20.49 11.13
CA TYR A 169 18.86 -21.35 12.21
C TYR A 169 18.70 -20.55 13.52
N GLY A 170 17.55 -20.68 14.17
CA GLY A 170 17.24 -19.99 15.42
C GLY A 170 16.98 -18.49 15.31
N ARG A 171 17.16 -17.88 14.13
CA ARG A 171 16.94 -16.45 13.91
C ARG A 171 15.44 -16.13 13.77
N THR A 172 15.05 -14.96 14.25
CA THR A 172 13.72 -14.41 14.09
C THR A 172 13.70 -13.41 12.94
N VAL A 173 12.96 -13.73 11.88
CA VAL A 173 12.99 -13.00 10.61
C VAL A 173 11.66 -12.29 10.35
N CYS A 174 11.69 -10.98 10.10
CA CYS A 174 10.53 -10.21 9.66
C CYS A 174 10.63 -9.91 8.16
N LEU A 175 9.55 -10.18 7.42
CA LEU A 175 9.46 -9.88 5.99
C LEU A 175 8.67 -8.58 5.77
N THR A 176 9.21 -7.63 5.01
CA THR A 176 8.54 -6.38 4.63
C THR A 176 8.63 -6.12 3.12
N GLY A 177 7.71 -5.33 2.58
CA GLY A 177 7.60 -5.13 1.13
C GLY A 177 7.06 -6.35 0.39
N THR A 178 6.94 -6.25 -0.94
CA THR A 178 6.54 -7.34 -1.82
C THR A 178 7.79 -8.11 -2.25
N LEU A 179 7.82 -9.41 -2.00
CA LEU A 179 8.85 -10.29 -2.54
C LEU A 179 8.50 -10.59 -4.01
N SER A 180 9.46 -10.39 -4.89
CA SER A 180 9.35 -10.50 -6.35
C SER A 180 9.51 -11.94 -6.81
N THR A 181 10.40 -12.70 -6.16
CA THR A 181 10.83 -14.03 -6.61
C THR A 181 9.95 -15.13 -6.00
N ILE A 182 9.52 -14.96 -4.75
CA ILE A 182 8.66 -15.94 -4.07
C ILE A 182 7.54 -15.28 -3.31
N THR A 183 6.41 -15.98 -3.16
CA THR A 183 5.32 -15.48 -2.33
C THR A 183 5.75 -15.37 -0.86
N ARG A 184 5.13 -14.46 -0.11
CA ARG A 184 5.39 -14.34 1.34
C ARG A 184 5.12 -15.64 2.09
N ALA A 185 4.10 -16.41 1.69
CA ALA A 185 3.78 -17.69 2.30
C ALA A 185 4.90 -18.72 2.08
N GLU A 186 5.45 -18.76 0.86
CA GLU A 186 6.59 -19.62 0.52
C GLU A 186 7.85 -19.21 1.28
N ALA A 187 8.15 -17.92 1.38
CA ALA A 187 9.26 -17.42 2.18
C ALA A 187 9.15 -17.83 3.67
N GLN A 188 7.95 -17.71 4.25
CA GLN A 188 7.68 -18.14 5.62
C GLN A 188 7.86 -19.64 5.82
N LYS A 189 7.46 -20.44 4.83
CA LYS A 189 7.65 -21.89 4.85
C LYS A 189 9.14 -22.25 4.80
N ARG A 190 9.90 -21.67 3.86
CA ARG A 190 11.35 -21.93 3.73
C ARG A 190 12.13 -21.52 4.96
N LEU A 191 11.78 -20.37 5.58
CA LEU A 191 12.33 -19.96 6.87
C LEU A 191 12.11 -21.03 7.93
N ALA A 192 10.88 -21.54 8.05
CA ALA A 192 10.58 -22.60 9.01
C ALA A 192 11.36 -23.88 8.72
N ASP A 193 11.48 -24.27 7.44
CA ASP A 193 12.21 -25.47 7.03
C ASP A 193 13.70 -25.43 7.43
N VAL A 194 14.33 -24.25 7.38
CA VAL A 194 15.74 -24.02 7.81
C VAL A 194 15.87 -23.65 9.30
N GLY A 195 14.80 -23.77 10.09
CA GLY A 195 14.84 -23.55 11.54
C GLY A 195 14.78 -22.08 11.98
N ALA A 196 14.42 -21.16 11.08
CA ALA A 196 14.18 -19.76 11.37
C ALA A 196 12.70 -19.49 11.70
N GLN A 197 12.43 -18.52 12.58
CA GLN A 197 11.07 -18.14 12.94
C GLN A 197 10.65 -16.85 12.23
N ALA A 198 9.74 -16.97 11.26
CA ALA A 198 9.15 -15.81 10.63
C ALA A 198 8.19 -15.05 11.58
N THR A 199 8.12 -13.72 11.48
CA THR A 199 7.21 -12.87 12.26
C THR A 199 6.50 -11.82 11.42
N ALA A 200 5.33 -11.37 11.87
CA ALA A 200 4.51 -10.38 11.16
C ALA A 200 4.90 -8.91 11.46
N SER A 201 5.71 -8.68 12.49
CA SER A 201 6.05 -7.36 13.01
C SER A 201 7.49 -7.32 13.52
N VAL A 202 8.16 -6.19 13.32
CA VAL A 202 9.49 -5.93 13.85
C VAL A 202 9.37 -5.65 15.36
N GLY A 203 10.06 -6.44 16.17
CA GLY A 203 10.08 -6.31 17.62
C GLY A 203 11.47 -6.53 18.20
N LEU A 204 11.58 -6.50 19.53
CA LEU A 204 12.85 -6.61 20.26
C LEU A 204 13.61 -7.92 20.01
N LYS A 205 12.90 -8.97 19.57
CA LYS A 205 13.47 -10.29 19.27
C LYS A 205 13.78 -10.47 17.78
N THR A 206 13.56 -9.47 16.94
CA THR A 206 13.77 -9.59 15.49
C THR A 206 15.25 -9.44 15.17
N ASP A 207 15.87 -10.50 14.67
CA ASP A 207 17.29 -10.52 14.34
C ASP A 207 17.54 -10.04 12.89
N LEU A 208 16.56 -10.21 12.01
CA LEU A 208 16.67 -9.95 10.57
C LEU A 208 15.39 -9.34 10.01
N LEU A 209 15.53 -8.28 9.20
CA LEU A 209 14.47 -7.66 8.42
C LEU A 209 14.78 -7.82 6.92
N VAL A 210 13.95 -8.58 6.22
CA VAL A 210 14.07 -8.77 4.76
C VAL A 210 13.19 -7.74 4.04
N LEU A 211 13.82 -7.00 3.14
CA LEU A 211 13.18 -6.03 2.27
C LEU A 211 12.88 -6.66 0.91
N GLY A 212 11.60 -6.71 0.53
CA GLY A 212 11.17 -6.99 -0.85
C GLY A 212 11.52 -5.83 -1.82
N THR A 213 10.85 -5.72 -2.97
CA THR A 213 11.05 -4.74 -4.10
C THR A 213 11.36 -3.27 -3.76
N ALA A 214 11.34 -2.87 -2.50
CA ALA A 214 12.13 -1.77 -1.99
C ALA A 214 13.64 -2.13 -2.04
N ASP A 215 14.23 -1.91 -3.21
CA ASP A 215 15.67 -1.89 -3.44
C ASP A 215 16.40 -1.05 -2.37
N PRO A 216 17.38 -1.61 -1.63
CA PRO A 216 18.17 -0.88 -0.65
C PRO A 216 18.89 0.34 -1.23
N SER A 217 19.18 0.35 -2.53
CA SER A 217 19.79 1.49 -3.21
C SER A 217 18.82 2.67 -3.42
N ARG A 218 17.51 2.47 -3.24
CA ARG A 218 16.49 3.53 -3.25
C ARG A 218 16.35 4.25 -1.91
N PHE A 219 17.10 3.86 -0.88
CA PHE A 219 17.19 4.60 0.37
C PHE A 219 18.01 5.88 0.18
N ALA A 220 17.33 6.96 -0.22
CA ALA A 220 17.87 8.30 -0.13
C ALA A 220 17.61 8.90 1.27
N PRO A 221 18.54 9.67 1.85
CA PRO A 221 18.27 10.47 3.05
C PRO A 221 17.01 11.34 2.85
N GLY A 222 16.02 11.18 3.72
CA GLY A 222 14.75 11.93 3.67
C GLY A 222 13.55 11.21 3.05
N MET A 223 13.67 9.93 2.65
CA MET A 223 12.53 9.17 2.11
C MET A 223 11.49 8.83 3.18
N THR A 224 10.20 8.84 2.82
CA THR A 224 9.10 8.44 3.72
C THR A 224 9.18 6.95 4.05
N LEU A 225 9.57 6.63 5.28
CA LEU A 225 9.69 5.26 5.77
C LEU A 225 8.32 4.59 5.94
N SER A 226 8.22 3.32 5.53
CA SER A 226 7.09 2.45 5.90
C SER A 226 7.03 2.28 7.42
N SER A 227 5.87 1.90 7.97
CA SER A 227 5.73 1.67 9.42
C SER A 227 6.71 0.63 9.96
N LYS A 228 7.08 -0.39 9.17
CA LYS A 228 8.08 -1.40 9.57
C LYS A 228 9.51 -0.87 9.49
N HIS A 229 9.82 -0.03 8.50
CA HIS A 229 11.12 0.65 8.41
C HIS A 229 11.31 1.61 9.58
N ARG A 230 10.29 2.41 9.90
CA ARG A 230 10.32 3.32 11.06
C ARG A 230 10.54 2.55 12.35
N ARG A 231 9.83 1.44 12.55
CA ARG A 231 10.00 0.61 13.74
C ARG A 231 11.38 -0.03 13.84
N ALA A 232 11.96 -0.48 12.72
CA ALA A 232 13.32 -0.99 12.69
C ALA A 232 14.35 0.10 13.01
N GLN A 233 14.18 1.31 12.46
CA GLN A 233 15.02 2.46 12.77
C GLN A 233 14.95 2.84 14.25
N GLU A 234 13.75 2.90 14.85
CA GLU A 234 13.59 3.15 16.29
C GLU A 234 14.33 2.12 17.16
N LEU A 235 14.39 0.86 16.73
CA LEU A 235 15.10 -0.20 17.44
C LEU A 235 16.62 -0.04 17.31
N LEU A 236 17.11 0.31 16.11
CA LEU A 236 18.52 0.65 15.89
C LEU A 236 18.95 1.87 16.71
N ASP A 237 18.15 2.93 16.73
CA ASP A 237 18.39 4.15 17.52
C ASP A 237 18.37 3.85 19.03
N GLY A 238 17.58 2.85 19.45
CA GLY A 238 17.55 2.31 20.81
C GLY A 238 18.70 1.36 21.15
N GLY A 239 19.65 1.13 20.24
CA GLY A 239 20.82 0.27 20.45
C GLY A 239 20.58 -1.22 20.22
N HIS A 240 19.46 -1.61 19.60
CA HIS A 240 19.22 -3.00 19.22
C HIS A 240 19.84 -3.30 17.85
N THR A 241 20.51 -4.44 17.75
CA THR A 241 21.06 -4.92 16.47
C THR A 241 19.96 -5.60 15.67
N ILE A 242 19.63 -5.04 14.51
CA ILE A 242 18.74 -5.67 13.52
C ILE A 242 19.47 -5.62 12.19
N GLU A 243 19.70 -6.78 11.60
CA GLU A 243 20.27 -6.87 10.26
C GLU A 243 19.17 -6.62 9.22
N VAL A 244 19.44 -5.78 8.22
CA VAL A 244 18.49 -5.45 7.15
C VAL A 244 19.09 -5.94 5.84
N ILE A 245 18.38 -6.83 5.14
CA ILE A 245 18.85 -7.45 3.90
C ILE A 245 17.80 -7.35 2.79
N SER A 246 18.25 -7.43 1.55
CA SER A 246 17.40 -7.52 0.37
C SER A 246 16.79 -8.92 0.19
N GLU A 247 15.79 -9.02 -0.69
CA GLU A 247 15.24 -10.30 -1.12
C GLU A 247 16.31 -11.21 -1.75
N ALA A 248 17.26 -10.66 -2.50
CA ALA A 248 18.33 -11.44 -3.14
C ALA A 248 19.24 -12.11 -2.10
N GLU A 249 19.77 -11.32 -1.16
CA GLU A 249 20.60 -11.81 -0.05
C GLU A 249 19.83 -12.84 0.81
N PHE A 250 18.53 -12.60 1.04
CA PHE A 250 17.68 -13.54 1.76
C PHE A 250 17.58 -14.90 1.05
N LEU A 251 17.42 -14.91 -0.27
CA LEU A 251 17.34 -16.13 -1.06
C LEU A 251 18.69 -16.86 -1.12
N GLU A 252 19.80 -16.13 -1.16
CA GLU A 252 21.14 -16.71 -1.04
C GLU A 252 21.33 -17.38 0.33
N MET A 253 20.96 -16.70 1.42
CA MET A 253 21.04 -17.27 2.77
C MET A 253 20.18 -18.53 2.93
N LEU A 254 18.99 -18.57 2.33
CA LEU A 254 18.14 -19.77 2.30
C LEU A 254 18.78 -20.92 1.53
N SER A 255 19.45 -20.62 0.42
CA SER A 255 20.12 -21.62 -0.43
C SER A 255 21.37 -22.20 0.26
N LEU A 256 22.08 -21.38 1.03
CA LEU A 256 23.24 -21.78 1.82
C LEU A 256 22.86 -22.54 3.11
N SER A 257 21.60 -22.48 3.54
CA SER A 257 21.09 -23.12 4.77
C SER A 257 20.22 -24.37 4.49
N GLY A 258 20.17 -24.84 3.24
CA GLY A 258 19.50 -26.09 2.87
C GLY A 258 20.38 -27.32 3.11
N PRO A 259 19.81 -28.54 3.26
CA PRO A 259 20.61 -29.76 3.31
C PRO A 259 21.47 -29.83 2.04
N ALA A 260 22.77 -30.06 2.20
CA ALA A 260 23.72 -30.20 1.11
C ALA A 260 23.30 -31.33 0.17
N VAL A 261 22.49 -31.02 -0.85
CA VAL A 261 22.23 -31.91 -1.98
C VAL A 261 23.51 -31.91 -2.81
N ARG A 262 24.40 -32.88 -2.53
CA ARG A 262 25.43 -33.29 -3.49
C ARG A 262 24.72 -34.03 -4.62
N GLU A 263 24.19 -33.30 -5.60
CA GLU A 263 23.73 -33.88 -6.85
C GLU A 263 24.88 -33.88 -7.87
N THR A 264 25.58 -35.01 -7.93
CA THR A 264 26.11 -35.50 -9.20
C THR A 264 24.93 -35.87 -10.09
N GLN A 265 24.63 -35.06 -11.11
CA GLN A 265 24.03 -35.56 -12.35
C GLN A 265 24.31 -34.65 -13.55
N ALA A 266 24.66 -35.31 -14.65
CA ALA A 266 24.99 -34.77 -15.96
C ALA A 266 23.83 -33.97 -16.59
N PRO A 267 24.10 -33.07 -17.56
CA PRO A 267 23.17 -32.02 -17.96
C PRO A 267 21.96 -32.56 -18.73
N PRO A 268 20.73 -32.08 -18.46
CA PRO A 268 19.63 -32.29 -19.38
C PRO A 268 19.62 -31.22 -20.47
N ALA A 269 19.12 -31.64 -21.62
CA ALA A 269 19.12 -30.92 -22.89
C ALA A 269 18.42 -29.55 -22.87
N ASP A 270 19.09 -28.61 -23.54
CA ASP A 270 18.57 -27.48 -24.32
C ASP A 270 17.06 -27.18 -24.16
N ARG A 271 16.73 -26.39 -23.15
CA ARG A 271 15.56 -25.52 -23.16
C ARG A 271 16.12 -24.12 -23.31
N GLY A 272 15.90 -23.50 -24.46
CA GLY A 272 16.44 -22.18 -24.81
C GLY A 272 16.33 -21.21 -23.64
N GLU A 273 17.47 -20.92 -23.02
CA GLU A 273 17.55 -20.01 -21.89
C GLU A 273 17.14 -18.61 -22.38
N ILE A 274 16.13 -18.02 -21.77
CA ILE A 274 15.81 -16.61 -22.00
C ILE A 274 17.05 -15.81 -21.56
N PRO A 275 17.72 -15.08 -22.47
CA PRO A 275 18.91 -14.32 -22.12
C PRO A 275 18.61 -13.34 -20.99
N GLU A 276 19.57 -13.17 -20.08
CA GLU A 276 19.44 -12.25 -18.93
C GLU A 276 19.07 -10.83 -19.38
N ALA A 277 19.70 -10.35 -20.46
CA ALA A 277 19.40 -9.07 -21.09
C ALA A 277 17.92 -8.95 -21.54
N THR A 278 17.31 -10.05 -21.97
CA THR A 278 15.90 -10.10 -22.38
C THR A 278 14.97 -10.01 -21.17
N ARG A 279 15.31 -10.66 -20.05
CA ARG A 279 14.56 -10.54 -18.79
C ARG A 279 14.64 -9.13 -18.22
N ASP A 280 15.83 -8.54 -18.21
CA ASP A 280 16.03 -7.18 -17.75
C ASP A 280 15.26 -6.18 -18.58
N ARG A 281 15.26 -6.35 -19.92
CA ARG A 281 14.49 -5.51 -20.83
C ARG A 281 12.98 -5.65 -20.61
N TYR A 282 12.49 -6.87 -20.37
CA TYR A 282 11.09 -7.12 -20.02
C TYR A 282 10.68 -6.42 -18.72
N VAL A 283 11.49 -6.50 -17.66
CA VAL A 283 11.24 -5.82 -16.38
C VAL A 283 11.24 -4.30 -16.55
N GLN A 284 12.18 -3.75 -17.34
CA GLN A 284 12.25 -2.33 -17.65
C GLN A 284 11.00 -1.84 -18.42
N LEU A 285 10.61 -2.54 -19.48
CA LEU A 285 9.43 -2.19 -20.28
C LEU A 285 8.15 -2.30 -19.46
N SER A 286 7.97 -3.38 -18.70
CA SER A 286 6.80 -3.56 -17.82
C SER A 286 6.69 -2.44 -16.78
N SER A 287 7.81 -2.08 -16.14
CA SER A 287 7.87 -0.97 -15.19
C SER A 287 7.61 0.39 -15.83
N ALA A 288 8.18 0.64 -17.01
CA ALA A 288 7.98 1.89 -17.75
C ALA A 288 6.52 2.04 -18.22
N ILE A 289 5.92 0.99 -18.78
CA ILE A 289 4.51 0.97 -19.19
C ILE A 289 3.60 1.17 -17.99
N ALA A 290 3.87 0.52 -16.85
CA ALA A 290 3.12 0.74 -15.62
C ALA A 290 3.22 2.19 -15.12
N GLY A 291 4.43 2.78 -15.18
CA GLY A 291 4.68 4.17 -14.84
C GLY A 291 3.99 5.17 -15.78
N HIS A 292 4.02 4.91 -17.09
CA HIS A 292 3.34 5.75 -18.08
C HIS A 292 1.82 5.62 -18.02
N ARG A 293 1.27 4.41 -17.82
CA ARG A 293 -0.16 4.21 -17.54
C ARG A 293 -0.57 4.96 -16.29
N PHE A 294 0.24 4.90 -15.23
CA PHE A 294 -0.03 5.66 -14.01
C PHE A 294 -0.02 7.17 -14.30
N SER A 295 1.00 7.71 -14.96
CA SER A 295 1.07 9.14 -15.27
C SER A 295 -0.04 9.63 -16.21
N TYR A 296 -0.43 8.83 -17.20
CA TYR A 296 -1.51 9.14 -18.14
C TYR A 296 -2.89 9.11 -17.47
N TYR A 297 -3.20 8.06 -16.70
CA TYR A 297 -4.55 7.88 -16.12
C TYR A 297 -4.74 8.53 -14.74
N VAL A 298 -3.66 8.81 -14.01
CA VAL A 298 -3.70 9.30 -12.62
C VAL A 298 -3.26 10.76 -12.50
N ASN A 299 -2.19 11.15 -13.20
CA ASN A 299 -1.60 12.48 -13.06
C ASN A 299 -2.01 13.48 -14.14
N ASP A 300 -2.73 13.03 -15.18
CA ASP A 300 -3.10 13.83 -16.36
C ASP A 300 -1.89 14.56 -16.98
N LEU A 301 -0.73 13.92 -16.89
CA LEU A 301 0.58 14.42 -17.29
C LEU A 301 1.27 13.33 -18.12
N PRO A 302 0.88 13.16 -19.40
CA PRO A 302 1.56 12.22 -20.29
C PRO A 302 3.03 12.64 -20.43
N GLN A 303 3.95 11.75 -20.04
CA GLN A 303 5.38 12.00 -20.15
C GLN A 303 5.96 11.58 -21.51
N ILE A 304 5.19 10.78 -22.26
CA ILE A 304 5.48 10.35 -23.62
C ILE A 304 4.22 10.48 -24.48
N THR A 305 4.41 10.56 -25.79
CA THR A 305 3.30 10.59 -26.75
C THR A 305 2.65 9.21 -26.88
N ASP A 306 1.41 9.17 -27.39
CA ASP A 306 0.68 7.91 -27.62
C ASP A 306 1.47 6.96 -28.55
N ALA A 307 2.11 7.49 -29.60
CA ALA A 307 2.95 6.70 -30.50
C ALA A 307 4.15 6.05 -29.80
N GLN A 308 4.82 6.78 -28.89
CA GLN A 308 5.93 6.24 -28.10
C GLN A 308 5.45 5.20 -27.08
N PHE A 309 4.24 5.37 -26.54
CA PHE A 309 3.64 4.39 -25.64
C PHE A 309 3.30 3.09 -26.40
N ASP A 310 2.73 3.21 -27.59
CA ASP A 310 2.42 2.08 -28.46
C ASP A 310 3.68 1.30 -28.87
N GLU A 311 4.80 1.99 -29.08
CA GLU A 311 6.12 1.37 -29.31
C GLU A 311 6.54 0.49 -28.12
N LEU A 312 6.45 0.99 -26.89
CA LEU A 312 6.78 0.22 -25.68
C LEU A 312 5.89 -1.02 -25.53
N VAL A 313 4.58 -0.86 -25.75
CA VAL A 313 3.61 -1.96 -25.66
C VAL A 313 3.86 -3.01 -26.75
N THR A 314 4.21 -2.57 -27.95
CA THR A 314 4.54 -3.46 -29.07
C THR A 314 5.82 -4.25 -28.78
N GLU A 315 6.84 -3.59 -28.23
CA GLU A 315 8.10 -4.23 -27.84
C GLU A 315 7.87 -5.28 -26.73
N LEU A 316 7.09 -4.95 -25.70
CA LEU A 316 6.74 -5.88 -24.63
C LEU A 316 5.96 -7.09 -25.19
N ALA A 317 4.99 -6.87 -26.07
CA ALA A 317 4.20 -7.94 -26.68
C ALA A 317 5.05 -8.84 -27.59
N ALA A 318 6.06 -8.29 -28.27
CA ALA A 318 7.01 -9.07 -29.05
C ALA A 318 7.85 -9.99 -28.14
N LEU A 319 8.36 -9.47 -27.01
CA LEU A 319 9.09 -10.27 -26.02
C LEU A 319 8.24 -11.38 -25.41
N GLU A 320 6.97 -11.10 -25.09
CA GLU A 320 6.04 -12.12 -24.59
C GLU A 320 5.66 -13.17 -25.63
N THR A 321 5.74 -12.83 -26.91
CA THR A 321 5.47 -13.76 -28.03
C THR A 321 6.67 -14.66 -28.28
N GLU A 322 7.88 -14.10 -28.21
CA GLU A 322 9.14 -14.82 -28.40
C GLU A 322 9.48 -15.69 -27.18
N TYR A 323 9.16 -15.23 -25.96
CA TYR A 323 9.43 -15.94 -24.70
C TYR A 323 8.16 -16.01 -23.83
N PRO A 324 7.24 -16.96 -24.10
CA PRO A 324 5.96 -17.07 -23.39
C PRO A 324 6.09 -17.25 -21.86
N ASP A 325 7.20 -17.81 -21.39
CA ASP A 325 7.47 -18.05 -19.97
C ASP A 325 7.64 -16.74 -19.16
N LEU A 326 7.88 -15.59 -19.82
CA LEU A 326 7.96 -14.26 -19.19
C LEU A 326 6.60 -13.79 -18.59
N ARG A 327 5.47 -14.34 -19.05
CA ARG A 327 4.13 -14.00 -18.52
C ARG A 327 3.84 -14.61 -17.15
N SER A 328 4.61 -15.62 -16.76
CA SER A 328 4.44 -16.40 -15.53
C SER A 328 5.46 -16.11 -14.43
N SER A 329 6.38 -15.17 -14.66
CA SER A 329 7.36 -14.67 -13.69
C SER A 329 6.95 -13.33 -13.09
#